data_AF-A0A8T4DGG2-F1
#
_entry.id   AF-A0A8T4DGG2-F1
#
_cell.length_a   1.000
_cell.length_b   1.000
_cell.length_c   1.000
_cell.angle_alpha   90.00
_cell.angle_beta   90.00
_cell.angle_gamma   90.00
#
_symmetry.space_group_name_H-M   'P 1'
#
loop_
_entity.id
_entity.type
_entity.pdbx_description
1 polymer ?
#
loop_
_entity_poly.entity_id
_entity_poly.type
_entity_poly.pdbx_seq_one_letter_code
_entity_poly.pdbx_strand_id
1 'polypeptide(L)'
;MIVTTEIGGRLPGGGGGPLDLDVKMVESLLTLDPSKIAKPQLQKLSEAFDSLLQREISSVFEELGAETSEEVSLDKVKPDRRELDEAVFAILGLTEAEQLEVYKAVVDLVRSRIEKAKSVSGNKNKKKKYSEVDLLVKRALDSLGGEDILKNFFDSMGESKKLMLPKFKREARIEKTLTGWQLTDGKERVFLDERKQAKYCGLLASLGMERIKIPIDLNEAKVTALQNIVVSVFQALNETLETITTNKTREAVKGLVIGKIIAKTNENSALISLDTD
;
A
#
# COMPACT_ATOMS: atom_id res chain seq x y z
N MET A 1 -5.92 -8.53 36.43
CA MET A 1 -5.60 -9.41 35.28
C MET A 1 -5.34 -8.62 33.99
N ILE A 2 -6.19 -7.65 33.61
CA ILE A 2 -6.03 -6.87 32.36
C ILE A 2 -4.66 -6.15 32.28
N VAL A 3 -4.23 -5.44 33.32
CA VAL A 3 -2.95 -4.72 33.36
C VAL A 3 -1.76 -5.64 33.06
N THR A 4 -1.68 -6.78 33.76
CA THR A 4 -0.56 -7.71 33.62
C THR A 4 -0.56 -8.39 32.27
N THR A 5 -1.73 -8.68 31.70
CA THR A 5 -1.85 -9.20 30.35
C THR A 5 -1.46 -8.18 29.29
N GLU A 6 -1.86 -6.91 29.40
CA GLU A 6 -1.46 -5.87 28.44
C GLU A 6 0.05 -5.58 28.49
N ILE A 7 0.69 -5.72 29.66
CA ILE A 7 2.15 -5.53 29.81
C ILE A 7 2.93 -6.74 29.30
N GLY A 8 2.48 -7.96 29.60
CA GLY A 8 3.20 -9.20 29.31
C GLY A 8 2.86 -9.86 27.97
N GLY A 9 1.73 -9.51 27.37
CA GLY A 9 1.23 -10.14 26.15
C GLY A 9 2.00 -9.73 24.91
N ARG A 10 2.26 -10.69 24.01
CA ARG A 10 2.77 -10.38 22.68
C ARG A 10 1.62 -10.07 21.72
N LEU A 11 1.90 -9.21 20.76
CA LEU A 11 1.07 -9.10 19.57
C LEU A 11 1.38 -10.33 18.70
N PRO A 12 0.43 -11.26 18.48
CA PRO A 12 0.62 -12.28 17.45
C PRO A 12 0.81 -11.53 16.13
N GLY A 13 1.90 -11.82 15.41
CA GLY A 13 2.23 -11.11 14.18
C GLY A 13 1.04 -11.05 13.20
N GLY A 14 0.98 -9.99 12.38
CA GLY A 14 -0.07 -9.85 11.35
C GLY A 14 -1.20 -8.85 11.64
N GLY A 15 -1.03 -7.95 12.61
CA GLY A 15 -1.98 -6.85 12.85
C GLY A 15 -2.82 -6.95 14.10
N GLY A 16 -2.43 -7.78 15.08
CA GLY A 16 -2.49 -7.47 16.52
C GLY A 16 -3.84 -7.08 17.13
N GLY A 17 -4.97 -7.46 16.54
CA GLY A 17 -6.29 -7.25 17.16
C GLY A 17 -6.47 -8.08 18.44
N PRO A 18 -6.25 -9.41 18.38
CA PRO A 18 -6.22 -10.27 19.56
C PRO A 18 -4.88 -10.18 20.30
N LEU A 19 -4.92 -10.22 21.63
CA LEU A 19 -3.75 -10.43 22.47
C LEU A 19 -3.51 -11.95 22.60
N ASP A 20 -2.30 -12.42 22.28
CA ASP A 20 -1.93 -13.83 22.46
C ASP A 20 -1.09 -13.98 23.72
N LEU A 21 -1.51 -14.89 24.60
CA LEU A 21 -0.86 -15.21 25.86
C LEU A 21 -0.50 -16.69 25.82
N ASP A 22 0.75 -17.00 25.47
CA ASP A 22 1.22 -18.37 25.53
C ASP A 22 1.45 -18.83 26.99
N VAL A 23 1.53 -20.15 27.20
CA VAL A 23 1.70 -20.74 28.54
C VAL A 23 2.94 -20.17 29.25
N LYS A 24 4.02 -19.89 28.52
CA LYS A 24 5.26 -19.35 29.08
C LYS A 24 5.11 -17.89 29.52
N MET A 25 4.31 -17.10 28.81
CA MET A 25 3.97 -15.73 29.20
C MET A 25 3.13 -15.72 30.46
N VAL A 26 2.15 -16.62 30.56
CA VAL A 26 1.33 -16.77 31.76
C VAL A 26 2.20 -17.11 32.98
N GLU A 27 3.19 -17.98 32.84
CA GLU A 27 4.17 -18.28 33.90
C GLU A 27 5.00 -17.05 34.32
N SER A 28 5.21 -16.08 33.42
CA SER A 28 5.96 -14.86 33.70
C SER A 28 5.11 -13.69 34.22
N LEU A 29 3.78 -13.86 34.32
CA LEU A 29 2.90 -12.79 34.81
C LEU A 29 3.16 -12.52 36.29
N LEU A 30 3.30 -11.23 36.61
CA LEU A 30 3.36 -10.78 37.99
C LEU A 30 2.02 -11.07 38.67
N THR A 31 2.06 -11.90 39.71
CA THR A 31 0.90 -12.25 40.52
C THR A 31 1.17 -11.94 41.98
N LEU A 32 0.11 -11.67 42.74
CA LEU A 32 0.20 -11.53 44.18
C LEU A 32 0.46 -12.92 44.78
N ASP A 33 1.45 -13.01 45.67
CA ASP A 33 1.72 -14.23 46.43
C ASP A 33 0.58 -14.47 47.44
N PRO A 34 -0.25 -15.52 47.26
CA PRO A 34 -1.41 -15.77 48.12
C PRO A 34 -1.02 -15.95 49.59
N SER A 35 0.20 -16.41 49.85
CA SER A 35 0.72 -16.65 51.21
C SER A 35 0.94 -15.36 51.99
N LYS A 36 1.05 -14.21 51.28
CA LYS A 36 1.29 -12.89 51.87
C LYS A 36 0.00 -12.07 52.04
N ILE A 37 -1.14 -12.61 51.62
CA ILE A 37 -2.45 -11.93 51.72
C ILE A 37 -3.11 -12.35 53.02
N ALA A 38 -3.60 -11.38 53.81
CA ALA A 38 -4.27 -11.69 55.06
C ALA A 38 -5.62 -12.38 54.80
N LYS A 39 -6.03 -13.31 55.68
CA LYS A 39 -7.31 -14.04 55.56
C LYS A 39 -8.54 -13.13 55.35
N PRO A 40 -8.69 -11.99 56.06
CA PRO A 40 -9.83 -11.09 55.82
C PRO A 40 -9.82 -10.47 54.42
N GLN A 41 -8.63 -10.18 53.87
CA GLN A 41 -8.49 -9.64 52.52
C GLN A 41 -8.84 -10.70 51.47
N LEU A 42 -8.43 -11.95 51.69
CA LEU A 42 -8.80 -13.08 50.83
C LEU A 42 -10.32 -13.29 50.79
N GLN A 43 -10.99 -13.20 51.94
CA GLN A 43 -12.44 -13.32 52.01
C GLN A 43 -13.13 -12.21 51.22
N LYS A 44 -12.74 -10.95 51.43
CA LYS A 44 -13.28 -9.81 50.68
C LYS A 44 -13.07 -9.95 49.16
N LEU A 45 -11.90 -10.44 48.76
CA LEU A 45 -11.57 -10.66 47.36
C LEU A 45 -12.42 -11.78 46.73
N SER A 46 -12.69 -12.86 47.48
CA SER A 46 -13.59 -13.93 47.05
C SER A 46 -15.02 -13.42 46.86
N GLU A 47 -15.56 -12.68 47.85
CA GLU A 47 -16.92 -12.15 47.81
C GLU A 47 -17.11 -11.17 46.64
N ALA A 48 -16.15 -10.27 46.41
CA ALA A 48 -16.17 -9.34 45.29
C ALA A 48 -16.07 -10.05 43.93
N PHE A 49 -15.27 -11.12 43.86
CA PHE A 49 -15.16 -11.94 42.64
C PHE A 49 -16.46 -12.68 42.35
N ASP A 50 -17.10 -13.27 43.36
CA ASP A 50 -18.39 -13.96 43.22
C ASP A 50 -19.50 -13.02 42.76
N SER A 51 -19.48 -11.76 43.21
CA SER A 51 -20.38 -10.68 42.76
C SER A 51 -20.18 -10.39 41.27
N LEU A 52 -18.92 -10.20 40.84
CA LEU A 52 -18.58 -9.92 39.45
C LEU A 52 -18.96 -11.07 38.49
N LEU A 53 -18.89 -12.32 38.97
CA LEU A 53 -19.28 -13.51 38.20
C LEU A 53 -20.79 -13.60 37.90
N GLN A 54 -21.65 -12.84 38.59
CA GLN A 54 -23.10 -12.90 38.38
C GLN A 54 -23.56 -12.24 37.08
N ARG A 55 -22.67 -11.57 36.35
CA ARG A 55 -22.99 -10.91 35.09
C ARG A 55 -21.94 -11.16 34.01
N GLU A 56 -22.32 -10.89 32.77
CA GLU A 56 -21.37 -10.87 31.66
C GLU A 56 -20.38 -9.69 31.79
N ILE A 57 -19.11 -9.97 31.46
CA ILE A 57 -18.03 -8.99 31.45
C ILE A 57 -18.00 -8.29 30.09
N SER A 58 -18.13 -6.97 30.09
CA SER A 58 -18.13 -6.17 28.85
C SER A 58 -16.73 -5.74 28.44
N SER A 59 -16.65 -4.90 27.40
CA SER A 59 -15.40 -4.29 26.97
C SER A 59 -14.76 -3.45 28.10
N VAL A 60 -13.44 -3.28 28.06
CA VAL A 60 -12.71 -2.47 29.06
C VAL A 60 -13.26 -1.05 29.15
N PHE A 61 -13.64 -0.47 28.00
CA PHE A 61 -14.21 0.88 27.93
C PHE A 61 -15.57 0.96 28.63
N GLU A 62 -16.42 -0.07 28.49
CA GLU A 62 -17.72 -0.15 29.17
C GLU A 62 -17.60 -0.46 30.67
N GLU A 63 -16.63 -1.28 31.07
CA GLU A 63 -16.37 -1.59 32.48
C GLU A 63 -15.88 -0.35 33.25
N LEU A 64 -15.06 0.48 32.61
CA LEU A 64 -14.49 1.69 33.19
C LEU A 64 -15.32 2.96 32.90
N GLY A 65 -16.31 2.88 32.01
CA GLY A 65 -17.16 4.01 31.62
C GLY A 65 -16.41 5.13 30.89
N ALA A 66 -15.31 4.81 30.19
CA ALA A 66 -14.46 5.79 29.54
C ALA A 66 -13.82 5.20 28.28
N GLU A 67 -13.82 5.96 27.18
CA GLU A 67 -13.10 5.58 25.97
C GLU A 67 -11.68 6.15 25.95
N THR A 68 -11.48 7.33 26.55
CA THR A 68 -10.19 8.04 26.65
C THR A 68 -9.68 8.08 28.09
N SER A 69 -8.37 8.23 28.30
CA SER A 69 -7.80 8.37 29.65
C SER A 69 -8.27 9.64 30.38
N GLU A 70 -8.62 10.71 29.65
CA GLU A 70 -9.15 11.94 30.23
C GLU A 70 -10.58 11.78 30.76
N GLU A 71 -11.36 10.84 30.24
CA GLU A 71 -12.75 10.58 30.63
C GLU A 71 -12.88 9.68 31.86
N VAL A 72 -11.79 9.00 32.25
CA VAL A 72 -11.75 8.03 33.35
C VAL A 72 -12.05 8.73 34.67
N SER A 73 -13.01 8.17 35.40
CA SER A 73 -13.35 8.61 36.74
C SER A 73 -13.80 7.43 37.59
N LEU A 74 -13.50 7.45 38.89
CA LEU A 74 -13.77 6.32 39.79
C LEU A 74 -15.28 6.05 39.95
N ASP A 75 -16.12 7.08 39.84
CA ASP A 75 -17.59 6.98 39.91
C ASP A 75 -18.23 6.33 38.68
N LYS A 76 -17.53 6.31 37.55
CA LYS A 76 -18.01 5.72 36.30
C LYS A 76 -17.71 4.23 36.16
N VAL A 77 -16.77 3.72 36.97
CA VAL A 77 -16.42 2.30 36.98
C VAL A 77 -17.61 1.51 37.53
N LYS A 78 -17.95 0.39 36.88
CA LYS A 78 -19.04 -0.47 37.36
C LYS A 78 -18.81 -0.87 38.83
N PRO A 79 -19.84 -0.84 39.68
CA PRO A 79 -19.67 -0.93 41.13
C PRO A 79 -19.06 -2.26 41.60
N ASP A 80 -19.49 -3.37 41.00
CA ASP A 80 -18.96 -4.71 41.31
C ASP A 80 -17.50 -4.87 40.85
N ARG A 81 -17.16 -4.27 39.71
CA ARG A 81 -15.77 -4.23 39.22
C ARG A 81 -14.90 -3.38 40.15
N ARG A 82 -15.41 -2.22 40.56
CA ARG A 82 -14.74 -1.32 41.49
C ARG A 82 -14.48 -1.99 42.83
N GLU A 83 -15.45 -2.75 43.34
CA GLU A 83 -15.33 -3.50 44.60
C GLU A 83 -14.18 -4.52 44.55
N LEU A 84 -14.07 -5.28 43.45
CA LEU A 84 -12.98 -6.23 43.25
C LEU A 84 -11.62 -5.53 43.12
N ASP A 85 -11.55 -4.50 42.27
CA ASP A 85 -10.30 -3.77 42.02
C ASP A 85 -9.82 -3.05 43.30
N GLU A 86 -10.73 -2.46 44.08
CA GLU A 86 -10.41 -1.80 45.36
C GLU A 86 -9.84 -2.81 46.37
N ALA A 87 -10.38 -4.02 46.45
CA ALA A 87 -9.81 -5.08 47.30
C ALA A 87 -8.37 -5.41 46.90
N VAL A 88 -8.08 -5.49 45.60
CA VAL A 88 -6.73 -5.72 45.07
C VAL A 88 -5.80 -4.52 45.34
N PHE A 89 -6.29 -3.30 45.10
CA PHE A 89 -5.52 -2.07 45.31
C PHE A 89 -5.20 -1.82 46.77
N ALA A 90 -6.11 -2.20 47.69
CA ALA A 90 -5.85 -2.15 49.13
C ALA A 90 -4.72 -3.11 49.54
N ILE A 91 -4.64 -4.30 48.93
CA ILE A 91 -3.52 -5.24 49.16
C ILE A 91 -2.20 -4.65 48.64
N LEU A 92 -2.24 -3.94 47.52
CA LEU A 92 -1.08 -3.26 46.94
C LEU A 92 -0.72 -1.94 47.64
N GLY A 93 -1.59 -1.41 48.51
CA GLY A 93 -1.40 -0.15 49.21
C GLY A 93 -1.56 1.09 48.32
N LEU A 94 -2.33 1.01 47.24
CA LEU A 94 -2.51 2.14 46.31
C LEU A 94 -3.55 3.14 46.80
N THR A 95 -3.18 4.42 46.77
CA THR A 95 -4.08 5.56 47.01
C THR A 95 -5.10 5.73 45.90
N GLU A 96 -6.22 6.41 46.16
CA GLU A 96 -7.25 6.66 45.12
C GLU A 96 -6.69 7.38 43.87
N ALA A 97 -5.73 8.29 44.07
CA ALA A 97 -5.06 8.97 42.97
C ALA A 97 -4.25 8.00 42.10
N GLU A 98 -3.51 7.07 42.71
CA GLU A 98 -2.76 6.03 41.98
C GLU A 98 -3.69 5.04 41.29
N GLN A 99 -4.82 4.69 41.92
CA GLN A 99 -5.83 3.82 41.30
C GLN A 99 -6.43 4.45 40.04
N LEU A 100 -6.69 5.76 40.08
CA LEU A 100 -7.15 6.51 38.91
C LEU A 100 -6.12 6.45 37.78
N GLU A 101 -4.83 6.67 38.09
CA GLU A 101 -3.75 6.57 37.11
C GLU A 101 -3.59 5.16 36.52
N VAL A 102 -3.80 4.11 37.33
CA VAL A 102 -3.83 2.73 36.83
C VAL A 102 -4.94 2.55 35.79
N TYR A 103 -6.14 3.05 36.05
CA TYR A 103 -7.24 2.96 35.08
C TYR A 103 -6.96 3.73 33.79
N LYS A 104 -6.42 4.95 33.89
CA LYS A 104 -6.00 5.73 32.72
C LYS A 104 -5.00 4.97 31.86
N ALA A 105 -3.97 4.41 32.49
CA ALA A 105 -2.96 3.63 31.81
C ALA A 105 -3.54 2.40 31.11
N VAL A 106 -4.52 1.71 31.71
CA VAL A 106 -5.21 0.57 31.09
C VAL A 106 -5.98 1.01 29.84
N VAL A 107 -6.73 2.11 29.91
CA VAL A 107 -7.50 2.64 28.78
C VAL A 107 -6.56 3.00 27.63
N ASP A 108 -5.46 3.71 27.92
CA ASP A 108 -4.47 4.11 26.92
C ASP A 108 -3.78 2.91 26.27
N LEU A 109 -3.43 1.88 27.05
CA LEU A 109 -2.82 0.65 26.54
C LEU A 109 -3.78 -0.09 25.59
N VAL A 110 -5.02 -0.29 26.01
CA VAL A 110 -6.04 -1.00 25.23
C VAL A 110 -6.38 -0.23 23.95
N ARG A 111 -6.50 1.10 24.04
CA ARG A 111 -6.71 1.98 22.88
C ARG A 111 -5.53 1.91 21.92
N SER A 112 -4.31 2.07 22.41
CA SER A 112 -3.08 2.00 21.59
C SER A 112 -2.99 0.69 20.84
N ARG A 113 -3.36 -0.43 21.48
CA ARG A 113 -3.44 -1.75 20.83
C ARG A 113 -4.48 -1.76 19.71
N ILE A 114 -5.71 -1.30 19.97
CA ILE A 114 -6.80 -1.30 19.00
C ILE A 114 -6.47 -0.39 17.80
N GLU A 115 -5.91 0.79 18.04
CA GLU A 115 -5.47 1.71 16.97
C GLU A 115 -4.35 1.10 16.13
N LYS A 116 -3.38 0.46 16.76
CA LYS A 116 -2.33 -0.27 16.06
C LYS A 116 -2.92 -1.39 15.21
N ALA A 117 -3.87 -2.16 15.74
CA ALA A 117 -4.58 -3.19 14.98
C ALA A 117 -5.32 -2.61 13.77
N LYS A 118 -6.05 -1.51 13.96
CA LYS A 118 -6.73 -0.76 12.88
C LYS A 118 -5.76 -0.25 11.82
N SER A 119 -4.58 0.24 12.22
CA SER A 119 -3.57 0.73 11.28
C SER A 119 -2.98 -0.39 10.40
N VAL A 120 -2.89 -1.61 10.92
CA VAL A 120 -2.38 -2.77 10.18
C VAL A 120 -3.49 -3.41 9.32
N SER A 121 -4.73 -3.48 9.82
CA SER A 121 -5.89 -3.97 9.05
C SER A 121 -6.40 -2.96 8.00
N GLY A 122 -6.04 -1.67 8.15
CA GLY A 122 -6.37 -0.57 7.24
C GLY A 122 -5.84 -0.73 5.81
N ASN A 123 -5.03 -1.75 5.53
CA ASN A 123 -4.58 -2.08 4.19
C ASN A 123 -5.62 -2.76 3.29
N LYS A 124 -6.81 -3.12 3.80
CA LYS A 124 -7.87 -3.76 3.00
C LYS A 124 -8.81 -2.78 2.28
N ASN A 125 -8.87 -1.51 2.69
CA ASN A 125 -9.62 -0.47 1.99
C ASN A 125 -8.71 0.64 1.51
N LYS A 126 -7.92 0.37 0.46
CA LYS A 126 -7.26 1.44 -0.31
C LYS A 126 -8.33 2.28 -1.01
N LYS A 127 -8.84 3.34 -0.36
CA LYS A 127 -8.92 4.61 -1.09
C LYS A 127 -7.46 4.88 -1.50
N LYS A 128 -7.15 4.79 -2.80
CA LYS A 128 -5.79 4.93 -3.34
C LYS A 128 -5.12 6.15 -2.70
N LYS A 129 -4.31 5.94 -1.66
CA LYS A 129 -3.38 6.94 -1.18
C LYS A 129 -2.29 6.93 -2.23
N TYR A 130 -2.46 7.79 -3.24
CA TYR A 130 -1.49 7.97 -4.31
C TYR A 130 -0.15 8.24 -3.63
N SER A 131 0.83 7.35 -3.84
CA SER A 131 2.19 7.63 -3.44
C SER A 131 2.66 8.92 -4.12
N GLU A 132 3.68 9.57 -3.58
CA GLU A 132 4.28 10.74 -4.23
C GLU A 132 4.64 10.46 -5.69
N VAL A 133 5.09 9.22 -5.96
CA VAL A 133 5.32 8.69 -7.32
C VAL A 133 4.03 8.65 -8.14
N ASP A 134 2.91 8.19 -7.59
CA ASP A 134 1.65 8.13 -8.34
C ASP A 134 1.07 9.53 -8.66
N LEU A 135 1.29 10.52 -7.79
CA LEU A 135 0.93 11.92 -8.05
C LEU A 135 1.75 12.51 -9.20
N LEU A 136 3.06 12.19 -9.25
CA LEU A 136 3.94 12.60 -10.34
C LEU A 136 3.55 11.92 -11.66
N VAL A 137 3.25 10.62 -11.62
CA VAL A 137 2.73 9.87 -12.78
C VAL A 137 1.44 10.50 -13.28
N LYS A 138 0.52 10.84 -12.37
CA LYS A 138 -0.74 11.49 -12.75
C LYS A 138 -0.50 12.84 -13.41
N ARG A 139 0.35 13.71 -12.83
CA ARG A 139 0.71 15.00 -13.42
C ARG A 139 1.29 14.86 -14.83
N ALA A 140 2.19 13.90 -15.05
CA ALA A 140 2.79 13.65 -16.35
C ALA A 140 1.77 13.18 -17.40
N LEU A 141 0.77 12.41 -16.98
CA LEU A 141 -0.30 11.95 -17.87
C LEU A 141 -1.32 13.05 -18.16
N ASP A 142 -1.65 13.86 -17.16
CA ASP A 142 -2.56 15.00 -17.31
C ASP A 142 -1.96 16.04 -18.28
N SER A 143 -0.64 16.30 -18.24
CA SER A 143 0.02 17.21 -19.19
C SER A 143 0.07 16.66 -20.63
N LEU A 144 -0.05 15.35 -20.81
CA LEU A 144 -0.16 14.70 -22.12
C LEU A 144 -1.59 14.64 -22.65
N GLY A 145 -2.58 15.10 -21.89
CA GLY A 145 -3.99 14.98 -22.25
C GLY A 145 -4.56 13.57 -22.05
N GLY A 146 -3.87 12.72 -21.27
CA GLY A 146 -4.34 11.40 -20.85
C GLY A 146 -3.48 10.22 -21.33
N GLU A 147 -3.87 9.02 -20.85
CA GLU A 147 -3.19 7.76 -21.15
C GLU A 147 -3.47 7.24 -22.58
N ASP A 148 -4.48 7.79 -23.27
CA ASP A 148 -4.95 7.35 -24.59
C ASP A 148 -4.19 7.97 -25.79
N ILE A 149 -3.13 8.76 -25.56
CA ILE A 149 -2.46 9.53 -26.63
C ILE A 149 -1.94 8.64 -27.79
N LEU A 150 -1.29 7.52 -27.47
CA LEU A 150 -0.83 6.56 -28.47
C LEU A 150 -1.98 5.75 -29.05
N LYS A 151 -2.97 5.40 -28.22
CA LYS A 151 -4.16 4.67 -28.66
C LYS A 151 -4.88 5.44 -29.77
N ASN A 152 -5.17 6.72 -29.56
CA ASN A 152 -5.84 7.58 -30.55
C ASN A 152 -5.06 7.63 -31.87
N PHE A 153 -3.72 7.64 -31.80
CA PHE A 153 -2.87 7.56 -32.99
C PHE A 153 -3.01 6.21 -33.72
N PHE A 154 -2.96 5.10 -33.00
CA PHE A 154 -3.08 3.77 -33.61
C PHE A 154 -4.50 3.44 -34.09
N ASP A 155 -5.54 3.92 -33.42
CA ASP A 155 -6.94 3.73 -33.84
C ASP A 155 -7.23 4.46 -35.17
N SER A 156 -6.46 5.51 -35.48
CA SER A 156 -6.53 6.18 -36.78
C SER A 156 -5.81 5.42 -37.92
N MET A 157 -5.18 4.27 -37.62
CA MET A 157 -4.44 3.48 -38.60
C MET A 157 -5.31 2.41 -39.27
N GLY A 158 -5.02 2.15 -40.55
CA GLY A 158 -5.63 1.03 -41.29
C GLY A 158 -4.92 -0.30 -41.03
N GLU A 159 -4.95 -1.16 -42.04
CA GLU A 159 -4.31 -2.47 -41.98
C GLU A 159 -2.82 -2.38 -41.61
N SER A 160 -2.36 -3.36 -40.83
CA SER A 160 -1.02 -3.36 -40.28
C SER A 160 -0.37 -4.74 -40.24
N LYS A 161 0.94 -4.76 -40.46
CA LYS A 161 1.80 -5.94 -40.35
C LYS A 161 2.41 -6.00 -38.94
N LYS A 162 2.30 -7.17 -38.29
CA LYS A 162 2.91 -7.40 -36.98
C LYS A 162 4.42 -7.59 -37.14
N LEU A 163 5.18 -6.91 -36.28
CA LEU A 163 6.63 -7.05 -36.15
C LEU A 163 6.99 -7.17 -34.67
N MET A 164 7.93 -8.06 -34.36
CA MET A 164 8.53 -8.17 -33.04
C MET A 164 9.93 -7.54 -33.08
N LEU A 165 10.16 -6.53 -32.25
CA LEU A 165 11.47 -5.95 -32.06
C LEU A 165 12.24 -6.68 -30.94
N PRO A 166 13.56 -6.78 -31.06
CA PRO A 166 14.42 -7.21 -29.97
C PRO A 166 14.48 -6.14 -28.88
N LYS A 167 14.83 -6.58 -27.67
CA LYS A 167 15.09 -5.67 -26.56
C LYS A 167 16.43 -4.97 -26.75
N PHE A 168 16.39 -3.75 -27.28
CA PHE A 168 17.56 -2.90 -27.36
C PHE A 168 17.98 -2.44 -25.96
N LYS A 169 19.26 -2.63 -25.62
CA LYS A 169 19.83 -2.19 -24.33
C LYS A 169 20.33 -0.75 -24.37
N ARG A 170 20.53 -0.22 -25.58
CA ARG A 170 20.97 1.16 -25.85
C ARG A 170 20.03 1.78 -26.87
N GLU A 171 20.11 3.10 -27.00
CA GLU A 171 19.37 3.83 -28.03
C GLU A 171 19.70 3.28 -29.41
N ALA A 172 18.67 2.87 -30.13
CA ALA A 172 18.81 2.23 -31.43
C ALA A 172 19.11 3.26 -32.52
N ARG A 173 20.02 2.90 -33.42
CA ARG A 173 20.46 3.72 -34.55
C ARG A 173 19.97 3.12 -35.85
N ILE A 174 19.69 4.00 -36.81
CA ILE A 174 19.24 3.63 -38.14
C ILE A 174 20.44 3.67 -39.08
N GLU A 175 20.73 2.55 -39.72
CA GLU A 175 21.84 2.41 -40.66
C GLU A 175 21.35 1.89 -42.01
N LYS A 176 21.95 2.37 -43.10
CA LYS A 176 21.65 1.88 -44.45
C LYS A 176 22.44 0.59 -44.70
N THR A 177 21.78 -0.42 -45.25
CA THR A 177 22.39 -1.70 -45.63
C THR A 177 22.37 -1.87 -47.15
N LEU A 178 22.94 -2.97 -47.66
CA LEU A 178 22.95 -3.28 -49.09
C LEU A 178 21.55 -3.48 -49.67
N THR A 179 20.61 -4.00 -48.88
CA THR A 179 19.27 -4.41 -49.34
C THR A 179 18.13 -3.64 -48.66
N GLY A 180 18.42 -2.61 -47.87
CA GLY A 180 17.41 -1.86 -47.13
C GLY A 180 17.99 -1.06 -45.97
N TRP A 181 17.33 -1.11 -44.82
CA TRP A 181 17.67 -0.37 -43.61
C TRP A 181 17.72 -1.32 -42.41
N GLN A 182 18.55 -0.98 -41.43
CA GLN A 182 18.58 -1.69 -40.16
C GLN A 182 18.39 -0.75 -38.99
N LEU A 183 17.68 -1.23 -37.98
CA LEU A 183 17.59 -0.63 -36.64
C LEU A 183 18.45 -1.47 -35.69
N THR A 184 19.49 -0.88 -35.10
CA THR A 184 20.50 -1.60 -34.31
C THR A 184 20.96 -0.82 -33.07
N ASP A 185 21.18 -1.51 -31.95
CA ASP A 185 21.88 -0.94 -30.78
C ASP A 185 23.39 -1.28 -30.76
N GLY A 186 23.86 -1.95 -31.82
CA GLY A 186 25.20 -2.51 -31.99
C GLY A 186 25.30 -4.00 -31.65
N LYS A 187 24.36 -4.55 -30.86
CA LYS A 187 24.27 -5.99 -30.54
C LYS A 187 23.06 -6.63 -31.21
N GLU A 188 21.89 -6.08 -30.96
CA GLU A 188 20.62 -6.50 -31.53
C GLU A 188 20.33 -5.70 -32.80
N ARG A 189 19.69 -6.34 -33.78
CA ARG A 189 19.38 -5.72 -35.08
C ARG A 189 18.09 -6.24 -35.69
N VAL A 190 17.38 -5.34 -36.38
CA VAL A 190 16.20 -5.66 -37.19
C VAL A 190 16.37 -5.05 -38.57
N PHE A 191 16.14 -5.85 -39.60
CA PHE A 191 16.17 -5.42 -40.99
C PHE A 191 14.79 -5.01 -41.47
N LEU A 192 14.72 -3.91 -42.22
CA LEU A 192 13.51 -3.29 -42.73
C LEU A 192 13.76 -2.82 -44.16
N ASP A 193 12.74 -2.88 -45.01
CA ASP A 193 12.90 -2.58 -46.43
C ASP A 193 13.04 -1.07 -46.66
N GLU A 194 12.29 -0.26 -45.91
CA GLU A 194 12.20 1.18 -46.10
C GLU A 194 12.68 2.00 -44.88
N ARG A 195 13.27 3.17 -45.16
CA ARG A 195 13.76 4.10 -44.11
C ARG A 195 12.65 4.55 -43.16
N LYS A 196 11.45 4.81 -43.68
CA LYS A 196 10.29 5.26 -42.90
C LYS A 196 9.84 4.20 -41.89
N GLN A 197 9.90 2.91 -42.25
CA GLN A 197 9.64 1.81 -41.34
C GLN A 197 10.69 1.76 -40.22
N ALA A 198 11.96 1.99 -40.55
CA ALA A 198 13.04 2.04 -39.56
C ALA A 198 12.87 3.21 -38.58
N LYS A 199 12.50 4.40 -39.06
CA LYS A 199 12.14 5.55 -38.21
C LYS A 199 10.96 5.22 -37.29
N TYR A 200 9.89 4.69 -37.86
CA TYR A 200 8.68 4.32 -37.13
C TYR A 200 8.96 3.31 -36.02
N CYS A 201 9.68 2.23 -36.33
CA CYS A 201 10.08 1.23 -35.35
C CYS A 201 11.02 1.81 -34.28
N GLY A 202 11.96 2.68 -34.67
CA GLY A 202 12.86 3.35 -33.73
C GLY A 202 12.13 4.22 -32.71
N LEU A 203 11.10 4.96 -33.14
CA LEU A 203 10.27 5.80 -32.28
C LEU A 203 9.48 4.97 -31.24
N LEU A 204 8.96 3.81 -31.63
CA LEU A 204 8.24 2.93 -30.70
C LEU A 204 9.20 2.12 -29.81
N ALA A 205 10.38 1.77 -30.33
CA ALA A 205 11.43 1.12 -29.56
C ALA A 205 11.95 2.03 -28.43
N SER A 206 12.04 3.35 -28.65
CA SER A 206 12.47 4.29 -27.60
C SER A 206 11.46 4.39 -26.45
N LEU A 207 10.18 4.13 -26.72
CA LEU A 207 9.14 3.95 -25.72
C LEU A 207 9.16 2.54 -25.07
N GLY A 208 10.05 1.64 -25.49
CA GLY A 208 10.13 0.28 -24.96
C GLY A 208 9.08 -0.67 -25.50
N MET A 209 8.44 -0.36 -26.65
CA MET A 209 7.51 -1.29 -27.30
C MET A 209 8.25 -2.37 -28.09
N GLU A 210 7.96 -3.64 -27.77
CA GLU A 210 8.53 -4.80 -28.45
C GLU A 210 7.60 -5.35 -29.54
N ARG A 211 6.29 -5.35 -29.29
CA ARG A 211 5.30 -5.84 -30.25
C ARG A 211 4.69 -4.65 -30.97
N ILE A 212 4.99 -4.52 -32.27
CA ILE A 212 4.62 -3.36 -33.07
C ILE A 212 3.73 -3.79 -34.23
N LYS A 213 2.76 -2.94 -34.54
CA LYS A 213 1.94 -3.00 -35.75
C LYS A 213 2.41 -1.91 -36.70
N ILE A 214 2.99 -2.29 -37.84
CA ILE A 214 3.44 -1.35 -38.88
C ILE A 214 2.31 -1.18 -39.89
N PRO A 215 1.74 0.02 -40.06
CA PRO A 215 0.72 0.28 -41.08
C PRO A 215 1.25 -0.01 -42.48
N ILE A 216 0.44 -0.64 -43.32
CA ILE A 216 0.82 -0.93 -44.71
C ILE A 216 0.95 0.39 -45.50
N ASP A 217 0.09 1.36 -45.21
CA ASP A 217 0.03 2.68 -45.83
C ASP A 217 0.93 3.72 -45.14
N LEU A 218 1.99 3.28 -44.45
CA LEU A 218 2.90 4.16 -43.72
C LEU A 218 3.51 5.22 -44.65
N ASN A 219 3.38 6.49 -44.27
CA ASN A 219 3.95 7.64 -44.97
C ASN A 219 4.73 8.55 -44.00
N GLU A 220 5.50 9.50 -44.52
CA GLU A 220 6.32 10.41 -43.68
C GLU A 220 5.45 11.30 -42.76
N ALA A 221 4.22 11.65 -43.16
CA ALA A 221 3.32 12.43 -42.32
C ALA A 221 2.92 11.65 -41.04
N LYS A 222 2.59 10.37 -41.17
CA LYS A 222 2.29 9.47 -40.04
C LYS A 222 3.50 9.26 -39.14
N VAL A 223 4.69 9.11 -39.73
CA VAL A 223 5.95 9.02 -38.96
C VAL A 223 6.21 10.32 -38.19
N THR A 224 5.96 11.48 -38.80
CA THR A 224 6.14 12.79 -38.17
C THR A 224 5.12 13.01 -37.04
N ALA A 225 3.85 12.61 -37.25
CA ALA A 225 2.82 12.65 -36.21
C ALA A 225 3.21 11.79 -35.00
N LEU A 226 3.70 10.56 -35.23
CA LEU A 226 4.23 9.72 -34.16
C LEU A 226 5.42 10.38 -33.46
N GLN A 227 6.35 10.95 -34.23
CA GLN A 227 7.52 11.63 -33.68
C GLN A 227 7.11 12.76 -32.73
N ASN A 228 6.12 13.58 -33.12
CA ASN A 228 5.62 14.66 -32.27
C ASN A 228 5.04 14.12 -30.94
N ILE A 229 4.31 13.00 -30.99
CA ILE A 229 3.78 12.35 -29.78
C ILE A 229 4.91 11.83 -28.89
N VAL A 230 5.90 11.16 -29.48
CA VAL A 230 7.04 10.63 -28.71
C VAL A 230 7.83 11.77 -28.05
N VAL A 231 8.05 12.87 -28.78
CA VAL A 231 8.70 14.07 -28.25
C VAL A 231 7.89 14.67 -27.11
N SER A 232 6.57 14.80 -27.25
CA SER A 232 5.73 15.36 -26.17
C SER A 232 5.75 14.47 -24.93
N VAL A 233 5.73 13.14 -25.09
CA VAL A 233 5.86 12.18 -23.97
C VAL A 233 7.17 12.39 -23.21
N PHE A 234 8.30 12.44 -23.91
CA PHE A 234 9.60 12.65 -23.27
C PHE A 234 9.73 14.05 -22.65
N GLN A 235 9.12 15.08 -23.24
CA GLN A 235 9.11 16.42 -22.68
C GLN A 235 8.32 16.48 -21.37
N ALA A 236 7.09 15.96 -21.34
CA ALA A 236 6.28 15.88 -20.12
C ALA A 236 6.97 15.09 -19.00
N LEU A 237 7.66 14.01 -19.38
CA LEU A 237 8.51 13.27 -18.45
C LEU A 237 9.66 14.14 -17.93
N ASN A 238 10.43 14.79 -18.78
CA ASN A 238 11.55 15.61 -18.32
C ASN A 238 11.09 16.74 -17.38
N GLU A 239 10.02 17.46 -17.72
CA GLU A 239 9.44 18.52 -16.88
C GLU A 239 9.01 18.01 -15.51
N THR A 240 8.43 16.80 -15.43
CA THR A 240 8.04 16.20 -14.14
C THR A 240 9.24 15.68 -13.36
N LEU A 241 10.26 15.17 -14.04
CA LEU A 241 11.46 14.57 -13.45
C LEU A 241 12.49 15.62 -12.97
N GLU A 242 12.45 16.85 -13.45
CA GLU A 242 13.34 17.95 -13.01
C GLU A 242 13.31 18.15 -11.49
N THR A 243 12.13 17.97 -10.89
CA THR A 243 11.89 18.15 -9.45
C THR A 243 12.44 17.01 -8.58
N ILE A 244 12.86 15.89 -9.19
CA ILE A 244 13.27 14.67 -8.48
C ILE A 244 14.78 14.59 -8.44
N THR A 245 15.39 14.44 -7.27
CA THR A 245 16.86 14.29 -7.14
C THR A 245 17.34 12.84 -7.32
N THR A 246 16.51 11.85 -7.01
CA THR A 246 16.93 10.44 -6.97
C THR A 246 16.72 9.72 -8.30
N ASN A 247 17.80 9.17 -8.88
CA ASN A 247 17.75 8.46 -10.17
C ASN A 247 16.79 7.24 -10.16
N LYS A 248 16.75 6.48 -9.05
CA LYS A 248 15.84 5.33 -8.89
C LYS A 248 14.36 5.73 -9.03
N THR A 249 13.98 6.86 -8.46
CA THR A 249 12.61 7.38 -8.53
C THR A 249 12.29 7.90 -9.92
N ARG A 250 13.26 8.53 -10.59
CA ARG A 250 13.10 9.00 -11.98
C ARG A 250 12.81 7.85 -12.94
N GLU A 251 13.60 6.78 -12.88
CA GLU A 251 13.39 5.59 -13.70
C GLU A 251 12.06 4.89 -13.39
N ALA A 252 11.65 4.84 -12.12
CA ALA A 252 10.35 4.29 -11.73
C ALA A 252 9.18 5.10 -12.32
N VAL A 253 9.19 6.43 -12.19
CA VAL A 253 8.15 7.31 -12.75
C VAL A 253 8.09 7.16 -14.28
N LYS A 254 9.24 7.22 -14.95
CA LYS A 254 9.35 7.03 -16.40
C LYS A 254 8.74 5.70 -16.85
N GLY A 255 9.13 4.60 -16.20
CA GLY A 255 8.63 3.28 -16.52
C GLY A 255 7.11 3.14 -16.30
N LEU A 256 6.57 3.76 -15.24
CA LEU A 256 5.14 3.72 -14.93
C LEU A 256 4.29 4.52 -15.92
N VAL A 257 4.72 5.73 -16.27
CA VAL A 257 4.01 6.57 -17.26
C VAL A 257 3.98 5.88 -18.62
N ILE A 258 5.15 5.48 -19.12
CA ILE A 258 5.28 4.78 -20.41
C ILE A 258 4.48 3.47 -20.40
N GLY A 259 4.60 2.70 -19.31
CA GLY A 259 3.87 1.43 -19.14
C GLY A 259 2.35 1.61 -19.19
N LYS A 260 1.81 2.67 -18.59
CA LYS A 260 0.37 2.98 -18.65
C LYS A 260 -0.10 3.34 -20.06
N ILE A 261 0.64 4.20 -20.76
CA ILE A 261 0.31 4.59 -22.14
C ILE A 261 0.32 3.34 -23.06
N ILE A 262 1.32 2.46 -22.90
CA ILE A 262 1.40 1.21 -23.67
C ILE A 262 0.28 0.24 -23.29
N ALA A 263 0.00 0.07 -22.00
CA ALA A 263 -1.08 -0.80 -21.53
C ALA A 263 -2.41 -0.38 -22.15
N LYS A 264 -2.70 0.92 -22.18
CA LYS A 264 -3.94 1.44 -22.76
C LYS A 264 -4.06 1.21 -24.26
N THR A 265 -2.93 1.23 -24.96
CA THR A 265 -2.84 0.87 -26.38
C THR A 265 -3.15 -0.62 -26.61
N ASN A 266 -2.80 -1.49 -25.66
CA ASN A 266 -2.98 -2.95 -25.80
C ASN A 266 -4.34 -3.47 -25.32
N GLU A 267 -5.01 -2.81 -24.37
CA GLU A 267 -6.29 -3.24 -23.76
C GLU A 267 -7.40 -3.56 -24.78
N ASN A 268 -7.43 -2.90 -25.94
CA ASN A 268 -8.45 -3.17 -26.98
C ASN A 268 -7.99 -4.16 -28.06
N SER A 269 -6.71 -4.54 -28.10
CA SER A 269 -6.24 -5.58 -29.02
C SER A 269 -6.73 -6.99 -28.65
N ALA A 270 -7.20 -7.17 -27.40
CA ALA A 270 -7.80 -8.39 -26.89
C ALA A 270 -9.35 -8.42 -27.02
N LEU A 271 -10.00 -7.27 -27.21
CA LEU A 271 -11.46 -7.20 -27.38
C LEU A 271 -11.89 -7.41 -28.85
N ILE A 272 -10.99 -7.27 -29.82
CA ILE A 272 -11.29 -7.46 -31.24
C ILE A 272 -11.09 -8.94 -31.69
N SER A 273 -10.56 -9.81 -30.82
CA SER A 273 -10.38 -11.25 -31.11
C SER A 273 -11.52 -12.15 -30.59
N LEU A 274 -12.63 -11.58 -30.11
CA LEU A 274 -13.77 -12.33 -29.56
C LEU A 274 -15.05 -12.25 -30.40
N ASP A 275 -15.05 -11.49 -31.50
CA ASP A 275 -16.21 -11.33 -32.40
C ASP A 275 -15.99 -11.89 -33.81
N THR A 276 -15.10 -12.86 -33.96
CA THR A 276 -15.01 -13.68 -35.18
C THR A 276 -15.00 -15.16 -34.82
N ASP A 277 -16.18 -15.69 -34.52
CA ASP A 277 -16.58 -17.09 -34.72
C ASP A 277 -18.05 -17.11 -35.17
#